data_AF-A0A7X8Z253-F1
#
_entry.id   AF-A0A7X8Z253-F1
#
_cell.length_a   1.000
_cell.length_b   1.000
_cell.length_c   1.000
_cell.angle_alpha   90.00
_cell.angle_beta   90.00
_cell.angle_gamma   90.00
#
_symmetry.space_group_name_H-M   'P 1'
#
loop_
_entity.id
_entity.type
_entity.pdbx_description
1 polymer ?
#
loop_
_entity_poly.entity_id
_entity_poly.type
_entity_poly.pdbx_seq_one_letter_code
_entity_poly.pdbx_strand_id
1 'polypeptide(L)'
;MSFTWDELDKMRTRDRWDVPLPPLCSHCNYNLTGLRDERCPECGTPFRWPEVRDRAARTWALAMRVQHANQDATVGVACGLVGWFAILFVRVLGLGPICVLVDVVALFVALLTVILGAQVLNIRQVPKWARAYMFKSPPSLLLGAAAMLLGLSLMVGALLL
;
A
#
# COMPACT_ATOMS: atom_id res chain seq x y z
N MET A 1 -4.23 -39.58 -5.71
CA MET A 1 -4.89 -39.04 -4.51
C MET A 1 -4.48 -37.58 -4.39
N SER A 2 -5.42 -36.65 -4.51
CA SER A 2 -5.20 -35.24 -4.18
C SER A 2 -5.51 -35.04 -2.70
N PHE A 3 -4.58 -34.52 -1.93
CA PHE A 3 -4.84 -34.10 -0.57
C PHE A 3 -5.83 -32.92 -0.55
N THR A 4 -6.70 -32.90 0.45
CA THR A 4 -7.57 -31.75 0.73
C THR A 4 -6.79 -30.67 1.48
N TRP A 5 -7.21 -29.41 1.36
CA TRP A 5 -6.57 -28.28 2.06
C TRP A 5 -6.56 -28.48 3.59
N ASP A 6 -7.60 -29.08 4.17
CA ASP A 6 -7.70 -29.37 5.59
C ASP A 6 -6.71 -30.45 6.06
N GLU A 7 -6.45 -31.48 5.24
CA GLU A 7 -5.46 -32.51 5.56
C GLU A 7 -4.02 -31.96 5.48
N LEU A 8 -3.76 -31.09 4.50
CA LEU A 8 -2.48 -30.39 4.38
C LEU A 8 -2.22 -29.49 5.59
N ASP A 9 -3.24 -28.78 6.09
CA ASP A 9 -3.08 -27.91 7.25
C ASP A 9 -2.86 -28.70 8.56
N LYS A 10 -3.45 -29.90 8.68
CA LYS A 10 -3.17 -30.82 9.80
C LYS A 10 -1.75 -31.42 9.78
N MET A 11 -1.20 -31.66 8.58
CA MET A 11 0.18 -32.14 8.41
C MET A 11 1.23 -31.04 8.56
N ARG A 12 0.80 -29.78 8.50
CA ARG A 12 1.68 -28.63 8.67
C ARG A 12 2.13 -28.53 10.12
N THR A 13 3.38 -28.92 10.38
CA THR A 13 3.98 -28.89 11.73
C THR A 13 3.70 -27.53 12.40
N ARG A 14 3.01 -27.57 13.55
CA ARG A 14 2.70 -26.41 14.41
C ARG A 14 3.93 -25.52 14.66
N ASP A 15 5.12 -26.13 14.64
CA ASP A 15 6.40 -25.51 14.91
C ASP A 15 6.88 -24.53 13.82
N ARG A 16 6.37 -24.62 12.58
CA ARG A 16 6.87 -23.77 11.48
C ARG A 16 5.94 -22.59 11.21
N TRP A 17 6.24 -21.49 11.86
CA TRP A 17 5.69 -20.18 11.55
C TRP A 17 6.21 -19.71 10.18
N ASP A 18 5.30 -19.47 9.22
CA ASP A 18 5.58 -19.11 7.83
C ASP A 18 5.28 -17.65 7.49
N VAL A 19 4.55 -16.95 8.36
CA VAL A 19 4.16 -15.57 8.14
C VAL A 19 5.34 -14.66 8.52
N PRO A 20 5.71 -13.68 7.69
CA PRO A 20 6.83 -12.78 7.98
C PRO A 20 6.55 -11.77 9.12
N LEU A 21 5.40 -11.86 9.79
CA LEU A 21 5.06 -11.08 10.98
C LEU A 21 5.18 -11.94 12.23
N PRO A 22 5.63 -11.40 13.37
CA PRO A 22 5.64 -12.15 14.62
C PRO A 22 4.20 -12.50 15.08
N PRO A 23 3.99 -13.69 15.67
CA PRO A 23 2.72 -14.02 16.31
C PRO A 23 2.53 -13.18 17.57
N LEU A 24 1.58 -12.25 17.56
CA LEU A 24 1.30 -11.38 18.71
C LEU A 24 -0.02 -11.74 19.39
N CYS A 25 -0.05 -11.65 20.71
CA CYS A 25 -1.29 -11.75 21.49
C CYS A 25 -2.22 -10.57 21.17
N SER A 26 -3.53 -10.82 20.97
CA SER A 26 -4.50 -9.76 20.70
C SER A 26 -4.71 -8.77 21.83
N HIS A 27 -4.40 -9.16 23.07
CA HIS A 27 -4.69 -8.33 24.24
C HIS A 27 -3.48 -7.50 24.66
N CYS A 28 -2.31 -8.12 24.83
CA CYS A 28 -1.09 -7.45 25.31
C CYS A 28 -0.01 -7.25 24.23
N ASN A 29 -0.21 -7.71 22.98
CA ASN A 29 0.80 -7.72 21.92
C ASN A 29 2.11 -8.45 22.31
N TYR A 30 2.07 -9.35 23.30
CA TYR A 30 3.22 -10.18 23.63
C TYR A 30 3.56 -11.13 22.47
N ASN A 31 4.85 -11.33 22.23
CA ASN A 31 5.34 -12.22 21.18
C ASN A 31 5.18 -13.69 21.62
N LEU A 32 4.32 -14.42 20.92
CA LEU A 32 3.99 -15.82 21.19
C LEU A 32 4.94 -16.81 20.50
N THR A 33 6.04 -16.34 19.89
CA THR A 33 6.96 -17.21 19.15
C THR A 33 7.51 -18.33 20.04
N GLY A 34 7.43 -19.57 19.56
CA GLY A 34 7.98 -20.74 20.26
C GLY A 34 7.15 -21.25 21.45
N LEU A 35 6.00 -20.63 21.75
CA LEU A 35 5.11 -21.11 22.80
C LEU A 35 4.40 -22.40 22.35
N ARG A 36 4.29 -23.38 23.26
CA ARG A 36 3.49 -24.60 23.01
C ARG A 36 2.08 -24.50 23.58
N ASP A 37 1.93 -23.77 24.69
CA ASP A 37 0.66 -23.59 25.36
C ASP A 37 -0.21 -22.54 24.65
N GLU A 38 -1.51 -22.83 24.55
CA GLU A 38 -2.53 -21.97 23.93
C GLU A 38 -3.03 -20.85 24.89
N ARG A 39 -2.11 -20.34 25.72
CA ARG A 39 -2.38 -19.30 26.71
C ARG A 39 -1.20 -18.34 26.81
N CYS A 40 -1.48 -17.04 26.74
CA CYS A 40 -0.44 -16.03 26.85
C CYS A 40 0.13 -15.98 28.28
N PRO A 41 1.46 -15.99 28.47
CA PRO A 41 2.07 -15.97 29.80
C PRO A 41 1.93 -14.61 30.51
N GLU A 42 1.85 -13.52 29.75
CA GLU A 42 1.74 -12.16 30.30
C GLU A 42 0.32 -11.81 30.76
N CYS A 43 -0.69 -12.07 29.91
CA CYS A 43 -2.06 -11.63 30.16
C CYS A 43 -3.03 -12.78 30.46
N GLY A 44 -2.58 -14.04 30.38
CA GLY A 44 -3.43 -15.21 30.61
C GLY A 44 -4.53 -15.43 29.56
N THR A 45 -4.59 -14.61 28.50
CA THR A 45 -5.64 -14.73 27.47
C THR A 45 -5.48 -16.03 26.71
N PRO A 46 -6.53 -16.87 26.61
CA PRO A 46 -6.49 -18.07 25.78
C PRO A 46 -6.50 -17.68 24.29
N PHE A 47 -5.74 -18.39 23.46
CA PHE A 47 -5.70 -18.15 22.01
C PHE A 47 -5.54 -19.48 21.27
N ARG A 48 -6.01 -19.54 20.02
CA ARG A 48 -5.77 -20.68 19.14
C ARG A 48 -4.73 -20.33 18.08
N TRP A 49 -3.79 -21.22 17.82
CA TRP A 49 -2.76 -21.03 16.80
C TRP A 49 -3.28 -20.70 15.39
N PRO A 50 -4.35 -21.37 14.89
CA PRO A 50 -4.97 -21.00 13.61
C PRO A 50 -5.45 -19.55 13.59
N GLU A 51 -6.10 -19.07 14.66
CA GLU A 51 -6.61 -17.70 14.73
C GLU A 51 -5.49 -16.65 14.74
N VAL A 52 -4.39 -16.93 15.45
CA VAL A 52 -3.21 -16.06 15.48
C VAL A 52 -2.56 -16.00 14.10
N ARG A 53 -2.44 -17.15 13.42
CA ARG A 53 -1.93 -17.23 12.05
C ARG A 53 -2.81 -16.47 11.07
N ASP A 54 -4.12 -16.67 11.12
CA ASP A 54 -5.08 -15.97 10.27
C ASP A 54 -5.02 -14.45 10.47
N ARG A 55 -4.91 -14.00 11.72
CA ARG A 55 -4.77 -12.56 12.01
C ARG A 55 -3.45 -12.01 11.45
N ALA A 56 -2.35 -12.71 11.64
CA ALA A 56 -1.05 -12.32 11.10
C ALA A 56 -1.08 -12.29 9.56
N ALA A 57 -1.67 -13.30 8.92
CA ALA A 57 -1.83 -13.40 7.47
C ALA A 57 -2.71 -12.27 6.91
N ARG A 58 -3.84 -11.96 7.55
CA ARG A 58 -4.68 -10.81 7.16
C ARG A 58 -3.93 -9.48 7.28
N THR A 59 -3.19 -9.30 8.37
CA THR A 59 -2.39 -8.08 8.58
C THR A 59 -1.28 -7.96 7.53
N TRP A 60 -0.62 -9.08 7.21
CA TRP A 60 0.37 -9.15 6.14
C TRP A 60 -0.23 -8.85 4.76
N ALA A 61 -1.41 -9.39 4.46
CA ALA A 61 -2.10 -9.13 3.20
C ALA A 61 -2.47 -7.65 3.04
N LEU A 62 -2.97 -7.01 4.11
CA LEU A 62 -3.24 -5.57 4.13
C LEU A 62 -1.95 -4.75 3.95
N ALA A 63 -0.85 -5.19 4.57
CA ALA A 63 0.42 -4.52 4.44
C ALA A 63 1.04 -4.61 3.05
N MET A 64 1.02 -5.79 2.42
CA MET A 64 1.54 -6.00 1.06
C MET A 64 0.82 -5.12 0.02
N ARG A 65 -0.48 -4.84 0.23
CA ARG A 65 -1.23 -3.89 -0.61
C ARG A 65 -0.69 -2.47 -0.49
N VAL A 66 -0.24 -2.07 0.70
CA VAL A 66 0.27 -0.71 0.95
C VAL A 66 1.75 -0.58 0.56
N GLN A 67 2.50 -1.68 0.48
CA GLN A 67 3.91 -1.65 0.08
C GLN A 67 4.11 -1.05 -1.32
N HIS A 68 3.20 -1.34 -2.26
CA HIS A 68 3.24 -0.80 -3.61
C HIS A 68 2.79 0.67 -3.70
N ALA A 69 1.97 1.14 -2.75
CA ALA A 69 1.41 2.50 -2.78
C ALA A 69 2.47 3.61 -2.77
N ASN A 70 3.66 3.37 -2.20
CA ASN A 70 4.74 4.37 -2.23
C ASN A 70 5.41 4.46 -3.63
N GLN A 71 5.52 3.32 -4.31
CA GLN A 71 6.00 3.26 -5.68
C GLN A 71 4.98 3.91 -6.63
N ASP A 72 3.70 3.62 -6.44
CA ASP A 72 2.59 4.21 -7.18
C ASP A 72 2.53 5.74 -7.04
N ALA A 73 2.73 6.26 -5.81
CA ALA A 73 2.78 7.70 -5.57
C ALA A 73 3.98 8.37 -6.26
N THR A 74 5.15 7.73 -6.24
CA THR A 74 6.35 8.24 -6.92
C THR A 74 6.14 8.28 -8.44
N VAL A 75 5.53 7.25 -9.02
CA VAL A 75 5.14 7.22 -10.43
C VAL A 75 4.14 8.34 -10.73
N GLY A 76 3.13 8.56 -9.88
CA GLY A 76 2.16 9.64 -10.02
C GLY A 76 2.81 11.02 -10.09
N VAL A 77 3.79 11.32 -9.22
CA VAL A 77 4.56 12.58 -9.24
C VAL A 77 5.33 12.72 -10.54
N ALA A 78 6.05 11.67 -10.97
CA ALA A 78 6.82 11.70 -12.21
C ALA A 78 5.92 11.94 -13.43
N CYS A 79 4.80 11.23 -13.54
CA CYS A 79 3.83 11.42 -14.62
C CYS A 79 3.27 12.83 -14.65
N GLY A 80 2.92 13.40 -13.49
CA GLY A 80 2.40 14.76 -13.45
C GLY A 80 3.44 15.82 -13.83
N LEU A 81 4.71 15.65 -13.46
CA LEU A 81 5.80 16.54 -13.89
C LEU A 81 6.02 16.47 -15.40
N VAL A 82 5.98 15.27 -15.98
CA VAL A 82 6.07 15.06 -17.43
C VAL A 82 4.88 15.69 -18.15
N GLY A 83 3.67 15.56 -17.59
CA GLY A 83 2.47 16.22 -18.11
C GLY A 83 2.62 17.74 -18.17
N TRP A 84 3.07 18.37 -17.08
CA TRP A 84 3.32 19.81 -17.05
C TRP A 84 4.39 20.24 -18.07
N PHE A 85 5.47 19.47 -18.16
CA PHE A 85 6.52 19.72 -19.14
C PHE A 85 5.99 19.66 -20.58
N ALA A 86 5.16 18.68 -20.91
CA ALA A 86 4.56 18.53 -22.23
C ALA A 86 3.64 19.70 -22.59
N ILE A 87 2.75 20.13 -21.69
CA ILE A 87 1.88 21.29 -21.90
C ILE A 87 2.71 22.55 -22.17
N LEU A 88 3.72 22.83 -21.32
CA LEU A 88 4.57 24.01 -21.48
C LEU A 88 5.38 23.97 -22.77
N PHE A 89 5.95 22.82 -23.12
CA PHE A 89 6.78 22.65 -24.32
C PHE A 89 6.00 22.91 -25.61
N VAL A 90 4.80 22.34 -25.73
CA VAL A 90 3.95 22.45 -26.94
C VAL A 90 3.44 23.88 -27.13
N ARG A 91 3.17 24.57 -26.02
CA ARG A 91 2.77 25.99 -26.03
C ARG A 91 3.91 26.93 -26.40
N VAL A 92 5.11 26.71 -25.84
CA VAL A 92 6.30 27.49 -26.18
C VAL A 92 6.64 27.36 -27.67
N LEU A 93 6.41 26.19 -28.26
CA LEU A 93 6.63 25.95 -29.70
C LEU A 93 5.49 26.44 -30.60
N GLY A 94 4.36 26.88 -30.04
CA GLY A 94 3.21 27.38 -30.83
C GLY A 94 2.53 26.34 -31.71
N LEU A 95 2.58 25.05 -31.33
CA LEU A 95 2.05 23.94 -32.13
C LEU A 95 0.53 23.80 -31.95
N GLY A 96 -0.23 24.72 -32.56
CA GLY A 96 -1.69 24.85 -32.41
C GLY A 96 -2.51 23.55 -32.40
N PRO A 97 -2.45 22.68 -33.42
CA PRO A 97 -3.27 21.46 -33.44
C PRO A 97 -2.78 20.38 -32.46
N ILE A 98 -1.51 20.41 -32.07
CA ILE A 98 -0.92 19.44 -31.12
C ILE A 98 -1.33 19.78 -29.68
N CYS A 99 -1.62 21.05 -29.38
CA CYS A 99 -2.11 21.49 -28.07
C CYS A 99 -3.33 20.67 -27.61
N VAL A 100 -4.36 20.58 -28.45
CA VAL A 100 -5.62 19.89 -28.08
C VAL A 100 -5.38 18.42 -27.76
N LEU A 101 -4.54 17.73 -28.53
CA LEU A 101 -4.19 16.33 -28.28
C LEU A 101 -3.46 16.17 -26.94
N VAL A 102 -2.53 17.09 -26.65
CA VAL A 102 -1.72 17.07 -25.43
C VAL A 102 -2.57 17.41 -24.21
N ASP A 103 -3.52 18.34 -24.31
CA ASP A 103 -4.44 18.68 -23.23
C ASP A 103 -5.35 17.49 -22.88
N VAL A 104 -5.89 16.79 -23.88
CA VAL A 104 -6.68 15.56 -23.65
C VAL A 104 -5.84 14.49 -22.95
N VAL A 105 -4.61 14.22 -23.43
CA VAL A 105 -3.71 13.26 -22.77
C VAL A 105 -3.37 13.70 -21.35
N ALA A 106 -3.12 14.99 -21.14
CA ALA A 106 -2.82 15.54 -19.82
C ALA A 106 -3.98 15.38 -18.83
N LEU A 107 -5.25 15.46 -19.29
CA LEU A 107 -6.41 15.16 -18.44
C LEU A 107 -6.44 13.70 -17.98
N PHE A 108 -6.15 12.75 -18.87
CA PHE A 108 -6.04 11.34 -18.48
C PHE A 108 -4.90 11.11 -17.50
N VAL A 109 -3.74 11.70 -17.76
CA VAL A 109 -2.58 11.62 -16.86
C VAL A 109 -2.90 12.24 -15.50
N ALA A 110 -3.55 13.40 -15.47
CA ALA A 110 -3.96 14.08 -14.25
C ALA A 110 -4.89 13.21 -13.40
N LEU A 111 -5.90 12.58 -14.01
CA LEU A 111 -6.80 11.66 -13.32
C LEU A 111 -6.04 10.46 -12.73
N LEU A 112 -5.15 9.84 -13.51
CA LEU A 112 -4.32 8.73 -13.03
C LEU A 112 -3.41 9.16 -11.87
N THR A 113 -2.76 10.32 -11.96
CA THR A 113 -1.91 10.86 -10.89
C THR A 113 -2.71 11.08 -9.60
N VAL A 114 -3.95 11.58 -9.68
CA VAL A 114 -4.82 11.74 -8.50
C VAL A 114 -5.21 10.38 -7.90
N ILE A 115 -5.57 9.40 -8.74
CA ILE A 115 -5.93 8.04 -8.29
C ILE A 115 -4.74 7.38 -7.59
N LEU A 116 -3.55 7.42 -8.18
CA LEU A 116 -2.33 6.86 -7.59
C LEU A 116 -1.95 7.57 -6.28
N GLY A 117 -2.08 8.90 -6.23
CA GLY A 117 -1.87 9.67 -4.99
C GLY A 117 -2.84 9.32 -3.87
N ALA A 118 -4.11 9.05 -4.20
CA ALA A 118 -5.14 8.68 -3.22
C ALA A 118 -4.88 7.31 -2.56
N GLN A 119 -4.19 6.39 -3.23
CA GLN A 119 -3.85 5.07 -2.67
C GLN A 119 -3.01 5.18 -1.39
N VAL A 120 -2.21 6.25 -1.24
CA VAL A 120 -1.42 6.51 -0.03
C VAL A 120 -2.30 6.71 1.20
N LEU A 121 -3.52 7.22 1.06
CA LEU A 121 -4.45 7.40 2.18
C LEU A 121 -4.88 6.07 2.82
N ASN A 122 -4.79 4.98 2.06
CA ASN A 122 -5.19 3.65 2.51
C ASN A 122 -4.25 3.09 3.59
N ILE A 123 -3.07 3.72 3.81
CA ILE A 123 -2.16 3.37 4.89
C ILE A 123 -2.79 3.47 6.29
N ARG A 124 -3.84 4.29 6.44
CA ARG A 124 -4.56 4.44 7.70
C ARG A 124 -5.17 3.12 8.20
N GLN A 125 -5.41 2.16 7.31
CA GLN A 125 -5.94 0.84 7.65
C GLN A 125 -4.89 -0.08 8.30
N VAL A 126 -3.59 0.23 8.21
CA VAL A 126 -2.53 -0.61 8.77
C VAL A 126 -2.31 -0.30 10.26
N PRO A 127 -2.42 -1.30 11.16
CA PRO A 127 -2.22 -1.10 12.59
C PRO A 127 -0.80 -0.61 12.90
N LYS A 128 -0.67 0.25 13.92
CA LYS A 128 0.60 0.92 14.26
C LYS A 128 1.75 -0.06 14.54
N TRP A 129 1.47 -1.16 15.24
CA TRP A 129 2.47 -2.16 15.61
C TRP A 129 3.08 -2.86 14.38
N ALA A 130 2.28 -3.13 13.34
CA ALA A 130 2.75 -3.82 12.14
C ALA A 130 3.70 -2.94 11.31
N ARG A 131 3.52 -1.62 11.34
CA ARG A 131 4.34 -0.67 10.56
C ARG A 131 5.83 -0.77 10.89
N ALA A 132 6.16 -1.02 12.16
CA ALA A 132 7.55 -1.11 12.63
C ALA A 132 8.34 -2.26 11.97
N TYR A 133 7.66 -3.34 11.57
CA TYR A 133 8.30 -4.52 11.00
C TYR A 133 8.41 -4.48 9.47
N MET A 134 7.75 -3.52 8.81
CA MET A 134 7.53 -3.58 7.35
C MET A 134 8.16 -2.39 6.60
N PHE A 135 8.21 -1.22 7.22
CA PHE A 135 8.68 -0.01 6.56
C PHE A 135 10.11 0.33 6.99
N LYS A 136 11.10 -0.06 6.16
CA LYS A 136 12.49 0.42 6.30
C LYS A 136 12.59 1.94 6.07
N SER A 137 11.64 2.51 5.34
CA SER A 137 11.46 3.95 5.14
C SER A 137 9.98 4.29 5.38
N PRO A 138 9.65 5.21 6.29
CA PRO A 138 8.27 5.55 6.57
C PRO A 138 7.61 6.12 5.29
N PRO A 139 6.47 5.58 4.86
CA PRO A 139 5.75 6.09 3.70
C PRO A 139 5.36 7.56 3.94
N SER A 140 5.79 8.43 3.03
CA SER A 140 5.63 9.87 3.14
C SER A 140 4.23 10.28 2.70
N LEU A 141 3.36 10.53 3.68
CA LEU A 141 2.04 11.14 3.44
C LEU A 141 2.15 12.44 2.62
N LEU A 142 3.25 13.17 2.78
CA LEU A 142 3.59 14.37 2.01
C LEU A 142 3.68 14.09 0.50
N LEU A 143 4.23 12.93 0.11
CA LEU A 143 4.47 12.59 -1.30
C LEU A 143 3.18 12.21 -2.01
N GLY A 144 2.29 11.49 -1.33
CA GLY A 144 0.91 11.26 -1.80
C GLY A 144 0.12 12.57 -1.95
N ALA A 145 0.20 13.46 -0.95
CA ALA A 145 -0.46 14.77 -1.02
C ALA A 145 0.09 15.64 -2.17
N ALA A 146 1.42 15.64 -2.35
CA ALA A 146 2.06 16.34 -3.46
C ALA A 146 1.61 15.79 -4.82
N ALA A 147 1.53 14.47 -4.99
CA ALA A 147 1.01 13.85 -6.21
C ALA A 147 -0.43 14.30 -6.50
N MET A 148 -1.31 14.29 -5.50
CA MET A 148 -2.70 14.73 -5.67
C MET A 148 -2.81 16.21 -6.07
N LEU A 149 -2.07 17.09 -5.39
CA LEU A 149 -2.06 18.53 -5.72
C LEU A 149 -1.51 18.79 -7.12
N LEU A 150 -0.49 18.04 -7.53
CA LEU A 150 0.14 18.17 -8.83
C LEU A 150 -0.75 17.62 -9.95
N GLY A 151 -1.48 16.53 -9.70
CA GLY A 151 -2.52 16.04 -10.63
C GLY A 151 -3.68 17.02 -10.77
N LEU A 152 -4.17 17.59 -9.66
CA LEU A 152 -5.21 18.63 -9.70
C LEU A 152 -4.75 19.88 -10.45
N SER A 153 -3.52 20.33 -10.22
CA SER A 153 -2.98 21.49 -10.94
C SER A 153 -2.83 21.23 -12.43
N LEU A 154 -2.39 20.02 -12.82
CA LEU A 154 -2.32 19.59 -14.22
C LEU A 154 -3.71 19.57 -14.87
N MET A 155 -4.73 19.10 -14.16
CA MET A 155 -6.11 19.09 -14.66
C MET A 155 -6.65 20.50 -14.92
N VAL A 156 -6.38 21.43 -14.00
CA VAL A 156 -6.75 22.84 -14.16
C VAL A 156 -5.95 23.49 -15.31
N GLY A 157 -4.66 23.18 -15.41
CA GLY A 157 -3.79 23.64 -16.49
C GLY A 157 -4.19 23.11 -17.87
N ALA A 158 -4.71 21.90 -17.99
CA ALA A 158 -5.20 21.38 -19.27
C ALA A 158 -6.54 22.00 -19.71
N LEU A 159 -7.31 22.58 -18.78
CA LEU A 159 -8.64 23.15 -19.06
C LEU A 159 -8.62 24.66 -19.29
N LEU A 160 -7.79 25.40 -18.54
CA LEU A 160 -7.83 26.87 -18.52
C LEU A 160 -6.83 27.54 -19.43
N LEU A 161 -5.71 26.86 -19.63
CA LEU A 161 -4.59 27.33 -20.42
C LEU A 161 -4.96 26.99 -21.86
#